data_AF-A0A4Q2IV60-F1
#
_entry.id   AF-A0A4Q2IV60-F1
#
_cell.length_a   1.000
_cell.length_b   1.000
_cell.length_c   1.000
_cell.angle_alpha   90.00
_cell.angle_beta   90.00
_cell.angle_gamma   90.00
#
_symmetry.space_group_name_H-M   'P 1'
#
loop_
_entity.id
_entity.type
_entity.pdbx_description
1 polymer ?
#
loop_
_entity_poly.entity_id
_entity_poly.type
_entity_poly.pdbx_seq_one_letter_code
_entity_poly.pdbx_strand_id
1 'polypeptide(L)'
;MDKAGLLKTIAETGYNVGFGAKKTFATFDMVEKMPGWIGFASFAIGVYALYVDALATKFPSATLIIAGVGALYFSLYRTSEYQTAGKEMIQLFNRLRDLYREVESGADLTTSRAKLSQIESEFYSITVSKQVFLSDWYAHYKFFAQTQIDWMNEQIKFRVWRDMIPLSAKTVIVLLVLAGVGYTVGSLVAGHLLWIKC
;
A
#
# COMPACT_ATOMS: atom_id res chain seq x y z
N MET A 1 26.84 -20.95 4.98
CA MET A 1 25.74 -20.25 5.68
C MET A 1 25.24 -21.21 6.72
N ASP A 2 25.14 -20.75 7.96
CA ASP A 2 24.65 -21.51 9.09
C ASP A 2 23.11 -21.43 9.16
N LYS A 3 22.53 -22.14 10.13
CA LYS A 3 21.08 -22.17 10.36
C LYS A 3 20.52 -20.76 10.62
N ALA A 4 21.20 -19.97 11.46
CA ALA A 4 20.75 -18.63 11.81
C ALA A 4 20.72 -17.71 10.58
N GLY A 5 21.76 -17.74 9.75
CA GLY A 5 21.79 -17.01 8.48
C GLY A 5 20.66 -17.44 7.54
N LEU A 6 20.42 -18.74 7.41
CA LEU A 6 19.35 -19.25 6.55
C LEU A 6 17.96 -18.80 7.01
N LEU A 7 17.65 -18.89 8.32
CA LEU A 7 16.38 -18.42 8.89
C LEU A 7 16.16 -16.93 8.62
N LYS A 8 17.21 -16.12 8.78
CA LYS A 8 17.16 -14.69 8.50
C LYS A 8 16.86 -14.41 7.03
N THR A 9 17.56 -15.08 6.10
CA THR A 9 17.31 -14.91 4.67
C THR A 9 15.90 -15.34 4.28
N ILE A 10 15.39 -16.46 4.80
CA ILE A 10 14.01 -16.89 4.52
C ILE A 10 13.00 -15.84 5.01
N ALA A 11 13.22 -15.25 6.19
CA ALA A 11 12.36 -14.18 6.72
C ALA A 11 12.41 -12.91 5.84
N GLU A 12 13.60 -12.47 5.42
CA GLU A 12 13.78 -11.31 4.53
C GLU A 12 13.13 -11.54 3.16
N THR A 13 13.30 -12.73 2.57
CA THR A 13 12.62 -13.13 1.33
C THR A 13 11.10 -13.21 1.54
N GLY A 14 10.65 -13.73 2.68
CA GLY A 14 9.24 -13.72 3.10
C GLY A 14 8.64 -12.32 3.10
N TYR A 15 9.36 -11.35 3.64
CA TYR A 15 8.94 -9.95 3.65
C TYR A 15 8.78 -9.42 2.22
N ASN A 16 9.78 -9.63 1.37
CA ASN A 16 9.76 -9.16 -0.02
C ASN A 16 8.61 -9.79 -0.84
N VAL A 17 8.45 -11.11 -0.75
CA VAL A 17 7.38 -11.84 -1.46
C VAL A 17 6.01 -11.45 -0.93
N GLY A 18 5.84 -11.40 0.38
CA GLY A 18 4.57 -11.05 1.01
C GLY A 18 4.16 -9.60 0.72
N PHE A 19 5.10 -8.66 0.81
CA PHE A 19 4.85 -7.25 0.46
C PHE A 19 4.52 -7.11 -1.04
N GLY A 20 5.28 -7.78 -1.91
CA GLY A 20 5.00 -7.85 -3.35
C GLY A 20 3.60 -8.39 -3.65
N ALA A 21 3.17 -9.45 -2.96
CA ALA A 21 1.83 -10.00 -3.09
C ALA A 21 0.75 -8.97 -2.71
N LYS A 22 0.92 -8.26 -1.59
CA LYS A 22 -0.04 -7.24 -1.13
C LYS A 22 -0.07 -6.04 -2.07
N LYS A 23 1.05 -5.64 -2.66
CA LYS A 23 1.12 -4.60 -3.69
C LYS A 23 0.35 -5.01 -4.94
N THR A 24 0.58 -6.21 -5.44
CA THR A 24 -0.14 -6.76 -6.59
C THR A 24 -1.66 -6.82 -6.34
N PHE A 25 -2.08 -7.28 -5.16
CA PHE A 25 -3.50 -7.26 -4.79
C PHE A 25 -4.07 -5.86 -4.55
N ALA A 26 -3.28 -4.92 -4.06
CA ALA A 26 -3.69 -3.53 -3.94
C ALA A 26 -3.95 -2.92 -5.32
N THR A 27 -3.07 -3.17 -6.30
CA THR A 27 -3.29 -2.78 -7.70
C THR A 27 -4.56 -3.43 -8.27
N PHE A 28 -4.73 -4.75 -8.08
CA PHE A 28 -5.93 -5.47 -8.52
C PHE A 28 -7.22 -4.83 -7.98
N ASP A 29 -7.30 -4.64 -6.65
CA ASP A 29 -8.47 -4.05 -6.01
C ASP A 29 -8.74 -2.62 -6.50
N MET A 30 -7.69 -1.83 -6.68
CA MET A 30 -7.82 -0.46 -7.18
C MET A 30 -8.36 -0.45 -8.61
N VAL A 31 -7.81 -1.27 -9.49
CA VAL A 31 -8.23 -1.33 -10.89
C VAL A 31 -9.69 -1.78 -10.99
N GLU A 32 -10.13 -2.75 -10.18
CA GLU A 32 -11.52 -3.23 -10.21
C GLU A 32 -12.51 -2.25 -9.57
N LYS A 33 -12.14 -1.56 -8.47
CA LYS A 33 -13.10 -0.80 -7.66
C LYS A 33 -13.06 0.70 -7.92
N MET A 34 -11.88 1.28 -8.18
CA MET A 34 -11.73 2.74 -8.32
C MET A 34 -12.61 3.34 -9.42
N PRO A 35 -12.72 2.76 -10.64
CA PRO A 35 -13.59 3.32 -11.68
C PRO A 35 -15.05 3.40 -11.24
N GLY A 36 -15.55 2.36 -10.55
CA GLY A 36 -16.91 2.33 -10.02
C GLY A 36 -17.14 3.41 -8.97
N TRP A 37 -16.17 3.62 -8.06
CA TRP A 37 -16.25 4.65 -7.03
C TRP A 37 -16.21 6.07 -7.63
N ILE A 38 -15.36 6.29 -8.63
CA ILE A 38 -15.31 7.57 -9.37
C ILE A 38 -16.64 7.81 -10.08
N GLY A 39 -17.19 6.79 -10.76
CA GLY A 39 -18.47 6.89 -11.45
C GLY A 39 -19.62 7.22 -10.50
N PHE A 40 -19.70 6.53 -9.37
CA PHE A 40 -20.72 6.78 -8.34
C PHE A 40 -20.61 8.18 -7.74
N ALA A 41 -19.40 8.61 -7.35
CA ALA A 41 -19.17 9.94 -6.80
C ALA A 41 -19.50 11.04 -7.83
N SER A 42 -19.11 10.85 -9.09
CA SER A 42 -19.40 11.78 -10.18
C SER A 42 -20.91 11.89 -10.43
N PHE A 43 -21.61 10.77 -10.40
CA PHE A 43 -23.07 10.74 -10.53
C PHE A 43 -23.75 11.47 -9.36
N ALA A 44 -23.35 11.18 -8.11
CA ALA A 44 -23.90 11.84 -6.94
C ALA A 44 -23.70 13.36 -6.98
N ILE A 45 -22.49 13.83 -7.33
CA ILE A 45 -22.21 15.25 -7.51
C ILE A 45 -23.09 15.85 -8.62
N GLY A 46 -23.26 15.15 -9.74
CA GLY A 46 -24.13 15.57 -10.83
C GLY A 46 -25.59 15.71 -10.41
N VAL A 47 -26.11 14.79 -9.59
CA VAL A 47 -27.47 14.89 -9.03
C VAL A 47 -27.60 16.09 -8.10
N TYR A 48 -26.64 16.30 -7.19
CA TYR A 48 -26.68 17.45 -6.28
C TYR A 48 -26.49 18.80 -6.97
N ALA A 49 -25.77 18.84 -8.10
CA ALA A 49 -25.58 20.05 -8.89
C ALA A 49 -26.89 20.62 -9.45
N LEU A 50 -27.98 19.83 -9.50
CA LEU A 50 -29.32 20.31 -9.87
C LEU A 50 -29.93 21.25 -8.82
N TYR A 51 -29.48 21.17 -7.57
CA TYR A 51 -29.99 21.95 -6.44
C TYR A 51 -28.95 22.88 -5.82
N VAL A 52 -27.66 22.67 -6.12
CA VAL A 52 -26.53 23.40 -5.52
C VAL A 52 -25.67 23.99 -6.63
N ASP A 53 -25.91 25.27 -6.96
CA ASP A 53 -25.23 25.99 -8.05
C ASP A 53 -23.70 25.95 -7.96
N ALA A 54 -23.15 25.94 -6.73
CA ALA A 54 -21.70 25.86 -6.51
C ALA A 54 -21.07 24.59 -7.13
N LEU A 55 -21.81 23.47 -7.18
CA LEU A 55 -21.35 22.21 -7.78
C LEU A 55 -21.43 22.21 -9.31
N ALA A 56 -22.22 23.11 -9.91
CA ALA A 56 -22.31 23.30 -11.35
C ALA A 56 -21.26 24.28 -11.91
N THR A 57 -20.40 24.83 -11.05
CA THR A 57 -19.35 25.77 -11.47
C THR A 57 -18.21 25.07 -12.24
N LYS A 58 -17.38 25.86 -12.94
CA LYS A 58 -16.29 25.36 -13.78
C LYS A 58 -15.31 24.44 -13.04
N PHE A 59 -15.06 24.72 -11.76
CA PHE A 59 -14.06 23.99 -10.97
C PHE A 59 -14.49 22.54 -10.70
N PRO A 60 -15.65 22.25 -10.05
CA PRO A 60 -16.15 20.89 -9.91
C PRO A 60 -16.29 20.15 -11.23
N SER A 61 -16.80 20.80 -12.30
CA SER A 61 -16.90 20.17 -13.61
C SER A 61 -15.54 19.73 -14.17
N ALA A 62 -14.52 20.59 -14.06
CA ALA A 62 -13.16 20.24 -14.47
C ALA A 62 -12.58 19.08 -13.64
N THR A 63 -12.83 19.07 -12.32
CA THR A 63 -12.42 17.97 -11.43
C THR A 63 -13.06 16.65 -11.84
N LEU A 64 -14.37 16.64 -12.14
CA LEU A 64 -15.08 15.45 -12.61
C LEU A 64 -14.53 14.94 -13.94
N ILE A 65 -14.19 15.83 -14.88
CA ILE A 65 -13.56 15.45 -16.16
C ILE A 65 -12.21 14.79 -15.91
N ILE A 66 -11.35 15.38 -15.08
CA ILE A 66 -10.04 14.82 -14.73
C ILE A 66 -10.20 13.44 -14.05
N ALA A 67 -11.15 13.32 -13.12
CA ALA A 67 -11.46 12.06 -12.47
C ALA A 67 -11.95 11.00 -13.47
N GLY A 68 -12.81 11.38 -14.41
CA GLY A 68 -13.27 10.52 -15.50
C GLY A 68 -12.13 10.03 -16.41
N VAL A 69 -11.22 10.92 -16.81
CA VAL A 69 -10.01 10.53 -17.55
C VAL A 69 -9.14 9.58 -16.72
N GLY A 70 -8.98 9.85 -15.42
CA GLY A 70 -8.30 8.95 -14.49
C GLY A 70 -8.93 7.55 -14.43
N ALA A 71 -10.27 7.45 -14.44
CA ALA A 71 -10.98 6.18 -14.49
C ALA A 71 -10.69 5.40 -15.78
N LEU A 72 -10.57 6.07 -16.92
CA LEU A 72 -10.18 5.44 -18.18
C LEU A 72 -8.76 4.86 -18.11
N TYR A 73 -7.81 5.52 -17.45
CA TYR A 73 -6.47 4.97 -17.26
C TYR A 73 -6.46 3.64 -16.50
N PHE A 74 -7.38 3.43 -15.54
CA PHE A 74 -7.50 2.15 -14.84
C PHE A 74 -7.94 1.03 -15.79
N SER A 75 -8.79 1.30 -16.78
CA SER A 75 -9.21 0.29 -17.77
C SER A 75 -8.06 -0.24 -18.65
N LEU A 76 -6.92 0.44 -18.67
CA LEU A 76 -5.72 0.00 -19.39
C LEU A 76 -4.89 -1.06 -18.61
N TYR A 77 -5.30 -1.40 -17.39
CA TYR A 77 -4.66 -2.44 -16.58
C TYR A 77 -5.35 -3.79 -16.77
N ARG A 78 -4.55 -4.85 -16.89
CA ARG A 78 -5.03 -6.23 -17.08
C ARG A 78 -5.28 -6.89 -15.72
N THR A 79 -6.50 -6.77 -15.20
CA THR A 79 -6.88 -7.25 -13.85
C THR A 79 -6.54 -8.72 -13.61
N SER A 80 -6.76 -9.59 -14.60
CA SER A 80 -6.50 -11.02 -14.49
C SER A 80 -5.04 -11.35 -14.20
N GLU A 81 -4.08 -10.57 -14.72
CA GLU A 81 -2.66 -10.77 -14.46
C GLU A 81 -2.31 -10.52 -13.00
N TYR A 82 -2.83 -9.42 -12.43
CA TYR A 82 -2.62 -9.11 -11.02
C TYR A 82 -3.27 -10.14 -10.10
N GLN A 83 -4.46 -10.63 -10.46
CA GLN A 83 -5.13 -11.65 -9.66
C GLN A 83 -4.34 -12.97 -9.61
N THR A 84 -3.86 -13.43 -10.77
CA THR A 84 -3.08 -14.67 -10.89
C THR A 84 -1.74 -14.53 -10.17
N ALA A 85 -0.96 -13.50 -10.51
CA ALA A 85 0.33 -13.25 -9.89
C ALA A 85 0.21 -13.07 -8.36
N GLY A 86 -0.83 -12.35 -7.90
CA GLY A 86 -1.08 -12.17 -6.47
C GLY A 86 -1.34 -13.50 -5.75
N LYS A 87 -2.15 -14.40 -6.33
CA LYS A 87 -2.44 -15.73 -5.77
C LYS A 87 -1.17 -16.58 -5.69
N GLU A 88 -0.38 -16.61 -6.76
CA GLU A 88 0.88 -17.35 -6.82
C GLU A 88 1.88 -16.81 -5.79
N MET A 89 2.04 -15.49 -5.66
CA MET A 89 2.91 -14.89 -4.64
C MET A 89 2.47 -15.24 -3.21
N ILE A 90 1.17 -15.34 -2.93
CA ILE A 90 0.69 -15.80 -1.61
C ILE A 90 1.04 -17.28 -1.37
N GLN A 91 0.98 -18.12 -2.39
CA GLN A 91 1.43 -19.51 -2.26
C GLN A 91 2.94 -19.59 -1.98
N LEU A 92 3.76 -18.78 -2.66
CA LEU A 92 5.19 -18.65 -2.37
C LEU A 92 5.45 -18.15 -0.95
N PHE A 93 4.70 -17.15 -0.48
CA PHE A 93 4.79 -16.65 0.89
C PHE A 93 4.49 -17.74 1.92
N ASN A 94 3.45 -18.55 1.71
CA ASN A 94 3.13 -19.67 2.59
C ASN A 94 4.23 -20.74 2.57
N ARG A 95 4.78 -21.06 1.39
CA ARG A 95 5.93 -21.98 1.25
C ARG A 95 7.16 -21.48 1.99
N LEU A 96 7.43 -20.17 2.00
CA LEU A 96 8.53 -19.58 2.77
C LEU A 96 8.33 -19.71 4.27
N ARG A 97 7.11 -19.45 4.76
CA ARG A 97 6.77 -19.66 6.18
C ARG A 97 6.97 -21.12 6.58
N ASP A 98 6.54 -22.06 5.74
CA ASP A 98 6.67 -23.48 6.04
C ASP A 98 8.14 -23.92 5.98
N LEU A 99 8.91 -23.45 5.00
CA LEU A 99 10.36 -23.65 4.91
C LEU A 99 11.11 -23.09 6.13
N TYR A 100 10.70 -21.92 6.63
CA TYR A 100 11.25 -21.32 7.85
C TYR A 100 11.11 -22.26 9.05
N ARG A 101 9.90 -22.82 9.24
CA ARG A 101 9.60 -23.78 10.34
C ARG A 101 10.35 -25.10 10.17
N GLU A 102 10.51 -25.59 8.94
CA GLU A 102 11.34 -26.77 8.65
C GLU A 102 12.79 -26.55 9.09
N VAL A 103 13.40 -25.43 8.72
CA VAL A 103 14.78 -25.10 9.13
C VAL A 103 14.87 -24.93 10.65
N GLU A 104 13.88 -24.31 11.27
CA GLU A 104 13.80 -24.15 12.73
C GLU A 104 13.77 -25.50 13.45
N SER A 105 13.01 -26.46 12.95
CA SER A 105 12.92 -27.83 13.50
C SER A 105 14.15 -28.71 13.19
N GLY A 106 15.12 -28.22 12.41
CA GLY A 106 16.39 -28.90 12.18
C GLY A 106 16.50 -29.63 10.83
N ALA A 107 15.72 -29.20 9.82
CA ALA A 107 15.87 -29.71 8.46
C ALA A 107 17.29 -29.49 7.89
N ASP A 108 17.66 -30.30 6.90
CA ASP A 108 18.94 -30.18 6.20
C ASP A 108 19.09 -28.80 5.52
N LEU A 109 20.20 -28.14 5.81
CA LEU A 109 20.46 -26.76 5.35
C LEU A 109 20.71 -26.70 3.83
N THR A 110 21.30 -27.74 3.25
CA THR A 110 21.63 -27.77 1.82
C THR A 110 20.36 -27.86 0.98
N THR A 111 19.46 -28.77 1.35
CA THR A 111 18.15 -28.96 0.73
C THR A 111 17.27 -27.72 0.93
N SER A 112 17.26 -27.15 2.14
CA SER A 112 16.46 -25.96 2.45
C SER A 112 16.89 -24.74 1.64
N ARG A 113 18.21 -24.60 1.41
CA ARG A 113 18.74 -23.56 0.52
C ARG A 113 18.30 -23.73 -0.93
N ALA A 114 18.28 -24.97 -1.44
CA ALA A 114 17.80 -25.23 -2.80
C ALA A 114 16.32 -24.87 -2.95
N LYS A 115 15.49 -25.23 -1.95
CA LYS A 115 14.07 -24.82 -1.90
C LYS A 115 13.90 -23.30 -1.88
N LEU A 116 14.70 -22.58 -1.09
CA LEU A 116 14.66 -21.12 -1.05
C LEU A 116 14.98 -20.51 -2.43
N SER A 117 16.07 -20.96 -3.06
CA SER A 117 16.48 -20.46 -4.39
C SER A 117 15.42 -20.75 -5.46
N GLN A 118 14.74 -21.90 -5.37
CA GLN A 118 13.62 -22.21 -6.24
C GLN A 118 12.46 -21.22 -6.05
N ILE A 119 12.08 -20.94 -4.80
CA ILE A 119 11.02 -19.96 -4.49
C ILE A 119 11.38 -18.57 -5.01
N GLU A 120 12.63 -18.14 -4.86
CA GLU A 120 13.09 -16.84 -5.37
C GLU A 120 12.99 -16.77 -6.89
N SER A 121 13.42 -17.81 -7.60
CA SER A 121 13.30 -17.90 -9.06
C SER A 121 11.84 -17.84 -9.52
N GLU A 122 10.96 -18.58 -8.86
CA GLU A 122 9.50 -18.53 -9.11
C GLU A 122 8.92 -17.14 -8.81
N PHE A 123 9.37 -16.48 -7.75
CA PHE A 123 8.90 -15.13 -7.42
C PHE A 123 9.28 -14.11 -8.50
N TYR A 124 10.52 -14.17 -9.01
CA TYR A 124 10.97 -13.26 -10.04
C TYR A 124 10.26 -13.47 -11.38
N SER A 125 9.88 -14.71 -11.72
CA SER A 125 9.19 -15.00 -12.99
C SER A 125 7.73 -14.52 -13.02
N ILE A 126 7.09 -14.38 -11.85
CA ILE A 126 5.67 -13.99 -11.73
C ILE A 126 5.48 -12.51 -11.36
N THR A 127 6.56 -11.77 -11.09
CA THR A 127 6.47 -10.38 -10.62
C THR A 127 5.97 -9.44 -11.71
N VAL A 128 4.90 -8.70 -11.40
CA VAL A 128 4.33 -7.69 -12.30
C VAL A 128 4.96 -6.33 -12.03
N SER A 129 5.73 -5.81 -12.98
CA SER A 129 6.47 -4.54 -12.83
C SER A 129 5.57 -3.31 -12.87
N LYS A 130 4.51 -3.32 -13.69
CA LYS A 130 3.57 -2.19 -13.78
C LYS A 130 2.63 -2.26 -12.59
N GLN A 131 2.65 -1.27 -11.71
CA GLN A 131 1.81 -1.21 -10.51
C GLN A 131 1.20 0.19 -10.41
N VAL A 132 0.02 0.30 -9.80
CA VAL A 132 -0.63 1.61 -9.62
C VAL A 132 0.14 2.43 -8.57
N PHE A 133 0.30 3.74 -8.78
CA PHE A 133 1.11 4.62 -7.92
C PHE A 133 0.76 4.56 -6.42
N LEU A 134 -0.52 4.42 -6.05
CA LEU A 134 -0.94 4.34 -4.64
C LEU A 134 -0.95 2.92 -4.07
N SER A 135 -0.61 1.91 -4.88
CA SER A 135 -0.61 0.51 -4.46
C SER A 135 0.37 0.27 -3.31
N ASP A 136 1.52 0.95 -3.29
CA ASP A 136 2.53 0.83 -2.22
C ASP A 136 2.00 1.24 -0.85
N TRP A 137 1.18 2.29 -0.80
CA TRP A 137 0.55 2.74 0.43
C TRP A 137 -0.46 1.72 0.94
N TYR A 138 -1.34 1.28 0.05
CA TYR A 138 -2.38 0.33 0.42
C TYR A 138 -1.79 -1.04 0.78
N ALA A 139 -0.70 -1.43 0.13
CA ALA A 139 0.08 -2.62 0.44
C ALA A 139 0.67 -2.55 1.86
N HIS A 140 1.26 -1.43 2.27
CA HIS A 140 1.76 -1.26 3.65
C HIS A 140 0.67 -1.53 4.68
N TYR A 141 -0.49 -0.89 4.50
CA TYR A 141 -1.63 -1.12 5.40
C TYR A 141 -2.03 -2.60 5.42
N LYS A 142 -2.27 -3.22 4.26
CA LYS A 142 -2.67 -4.63 4.20
C LYS A 142 -1.61 -5.58 4.74
N PHE A 143 -0.33 -5.30 4.50
CA PHE A 143 0.75 -6.16 4.92
C PHE A 143 0.85 -6.16 6.45
N PHE A 144 1.02 -4.98 7.05
CA PHE A 144 1.24 -4.88 8.50
C PHE A 144 -0.02 -5.04 9.36
N ALA A 145 -1.21 -4.74 8.83
CA ALA A 145 -2.46 -4.85 9.59
C ALA A 145 -3.20 -6.18 9.38
N GLN A 146 -3.01 -6.89 8.25
CA GLN A 146 -3.81 -8.08 7.91
C GLN A 146 -2.99 -9.35 7.66
N THR A 147 -1.66 -9.26 7.54
CA THR A 147 -0.82 -10.42 7.27
C THR A 147 -0.23 -10.95 8.56
N GLN A 148 -0.12 -12.27 8.68
CA GLN A 148 0.62 -12.88 9.79
C GLN A 148 2.12 -12.64 9.57
N ILE A 149 2.66 -11.65 10.28
CA ILE A 149 4.07 -11.25 10.19
C ILE A 149 4.95 -11.85 11.28
N ASP A 150 4.37 -12.52 12.27
CA ASP A 150 5.06 -12.95 13.50
C ASP A 150 6.30 -13.80 13.22
N TRP A 151 6.18 -14.80 12.33
CA TRP A 151 7.27 -15.70 11.97
C TRP A 151 8.46 -14.97 11.33
N MET A 152 8.22 -13.89 10.58
CA MET A 152 9.29 -13.04 10.05
C MET A 152 9.82 -12.08 11.12
N ASN A 153 8.93 -11.61 12.01
CA ASN A 153 9.25 -10.65 13.05
C ASN A 153 10.23 -11.22 14.08
N GLU A 154 10.25 -12.54 14.28
CA GLU A 154 11.26 -13.23 15.08
C GLU A 154 12.70 -12.90 14.64
N GLN A 155 12.92 -12.82 13.33
CA GLN A 155 14.23 -12.51 12.74
C GLN A 155 14.41 -11.01 12.44
N ILE A 156 13.42 -10.37 11.83
CA ILE A 156 13.53 -8.99 11.32
C ILE A 156 13.32 -7.94 12.43
N LYS A 157 12.51 -8.26 13.45
CA LYS A 157 12.19 -7.38 14.58
C LYS A 157 11.67 -6.01 14.11
N PHE A 158 10.53 -6.03 13.44
CA PHE A 158 9.85 -4.84 12.93
C PHE A 158 9.52 -3.86 14.07
N ARG A 159 9.72 -2.57 13.80
CA ARG A 159 9.35 -1.47 14.71
C ARG A 159 8.19 -0.69 14.11
N VAL A 160 7.14 -0.48 14.91
CA VAL A 160 5.90 0.19 14.47
C VAL A 160 6.17 1.51 13.73
N TRP A 161 6.92 2.43 14.35
CA TRP A 161 7.21 3.74 13.78
C TRP A 161 8.20 3.74 12.62
N ARG A 162 9.13 2.80 12.59
CA ARG A 162 10.16 2.74 11.55
C ARG A 162 9.64 2.04 10.30
N ASP A 163 9.03 0.88 10.48
CA ASP A 163 8.80 -0.11 9.43
C ASP A 163 7.31 -0.25 9.06
N MET A 164 6.38 -0.15 10.02
CA MET A 164 4.97 -0.43 9.76
C MET A 164 4.20 0.76 9.17
N ILE A 165 4.73 1.97 9.35
CA ILE A 165 4.12 3.21 8.84
C ILE A 165 4.91 3.69 7.62
N PRO A 166 4.28 3.87 6.44
CA PRO A 166 4.98 4.37 5.26
C PRO A 166 5.51 5.79 5.49
N LEU A 167 6.69 6.10 4.95
CA LEU A 167 7.34 7.40 5.16
C LEU A 167 6.47 8.58 4.71
N SER A 168 5.78 8.43 3.59
CA SER A 168 4.85 9.43 3.08
C SER A 168 3.69 9.71 4.05
N ALA A 169 3.32 8.77 4.92
CA ALA A 169 2.31 8.99 5.96
C ALA A 169 2.83 9.90 7.04
N LYS A 170 4.06 9.62 7.48
CA LYS A 170 4.75 10.43 8.47
C LYS A 170 4.89 11.86 7.96
N THR A 171 5.25 12.04 6.69
CA THR A 171 5.35 13.38 6.09
C THR A 171 3.99 14.09 6.02
N VAL A 172 2.92 13.41 5.62
CA VAL A 172 1.57 14.01 5.59
C VAL A 172 1.13 14.41 7.00
N ILE A 173 1.34 13.56 8.00
CA ILE A 173 1.01 13.86 9.40
C ILE A 173 1.78 15.09 9.89
N VAL A 174 3.10 15.14 9.64
CA VAL A 174 3.94 16.29 10.03
C VAL A 174 3.45 17.57 9.34
N LEU A 175 3.16 17.52 8.04
CA LEU A 175 2.65 18.68 7.30
C LEU A 175 1.29 19.16 7.83
N LEU A 176 0.38 18.24 8.16
CA LEU A 176 -0.92 18.59 8.75
C LEU A 176 -0.77 19.24 10.12
N VAL A 177 0.14 18.74 10.96
CA VAL A 177 0.45 19.34 12.27
C VAL A 177 1.02 20.74 12.10
N LEU A 178 1.98 20.92 11.19
CA LEU A 178 2.57 22.25 10.91
C LEU A 178 1.54 23.23 10.37
N ALA A 179 0.66 22.79 9.47
CA ALA A 179 -0.43 23.61 8.93
C ALA A 179 -1.42 23.99 10.04
N GLY A 180 -1.78 23.05 10.92
CA GLY A 180 -2.67 23.30 12.06
C GLY A 180 -2.08 24.30 13.05
N VAL A 181 -0.79 24.15 13.40
CA VAL A 181 -0.08 25.10 14.28
C VAL A 181 0.05 26.47 13.62
N GLY A 182 0.37 26.52 12.33
CA GLY A 182 0.42 27.78 11.58
C GLY A 182 -0.93 28.50 11.58
N TYR A 183 -2.02 27.76 11.40
CA TYR A 183 -3.37 28.30 11.45
C TYR A 183 -3.74 28.84 12.84
N THR A 184 -3.43 28.12 13.92
CA THR A 184 -3.73 28.58 15.29
C THR A 184 -2.90 29.77 15.71
N VAL A 185 -1.60 29.80 15.35
CA VAL A 185 -0.74 30.96 15.62
C VAL A 185 -1.19 32.17 14.79
N GLY A 186 -1.51 31.97 13.51
CA GLY A 186 -2.01 33.02 12.63
C GLY A 186 -3.33 33.63 13.12
N SER A 187 -4.26 32.80 13.61
CA SER A 187 -5.54 33.28 14.14
C SER A 187 -5.38 34.03 15.46
N LEU A 188 -4.47 33.59 16.35
CA LEU A 188 -4.13 34.30 17.58
C LEU A 188 -3.51 35.67 17.31
N VAL A 189 -2.56 35.76 16.36
CA VAL A 189 -1.90 37.02 15.99
C VAL A 189 -2.90 37.99 15.33
N ALA A 190 -3.76 37.49 14.45
CA ALA A 190 -4.80 38.31 13.82
C ALA A 190 -5.82 38.83 14.85
N GLY A 191 -6.22 38.01 15.83
CA GLY A 191 -7.09 38.42 16.93
C GLY A 191 -6.46 39.49 17.82
N HIS A 192 -5.15 39.38 18.10
CA HIS A 192 -4.43 40.36 18.92
C HIS A 192 -4.23 41.72 18.22
N LEU A 193 -4.05 41.73 16.89
CA LEU A 193 -3.97 42.94 16.06
C LEU A 193 -5.30 43.69 15.96
N LEU A 194 -6.43 42.99 16.02
CA LEU A 194 -7.75 43.60 16.07
C LEU A 194 -8.04 44.28 17.42
N TRP A 195 -7.51 43.74 18.52
CA TRP A 195 -7.66 44.30 19.86
C TRP A 195 -6.86 45.59 20.09
N ILE A 196 -5.71 45.76 19.43
CA ILE A 196 -4.86 46.96 19.54
C ILE A 196 -5.41 48.14 18.72
N LYS A 197 -6.33 47.89 17.78
CA LYS A 197 -6.92 48.91 16.89
C LYS A 197 -8.26 49.48 17.36
N CYS A 198 -8.82 48.98 18.47
CA CYS A 198 -10.02 49.53 19.14
C CYS A 198 -9.61 50.31 20.39
#